data_AF-A0A916JYA2-F1
#
_entry.id   AF-A0A916JYA2-F1
#
_cell.length_a   1.000
_cell.length_b   1.000
_cell.length_c   1.000
_cell.angle_alpha   90.00
_cell.angle_beta   90.00
_cell.angle_gamma   90.00
#
_symmetry.space_group_name_H-M   'P 1'
#
loop_
_entity.id
_entity.type
_entity.pdbx_description
1 polymer ?
#
loop_
_entity_poly.entity_id
_entity_poly.type
_entity_poly.pdbx_seq_one_letter_code
_entity_poly.pdbx_strand_id
1 'polypeptide(L)'
;MAYRFNAVKLSAGDMVKIRQAKDLMTNMMEDPPTLLQLSRMIGLNDFKLKQGFKEMFGTTVFAFLREIRLEKAYRLLQQGDMNVTETSLAVGYSNPSHFSEAFRSKYGINPGVFVRSCARYVSEADANHTP
;
A
#
# COMPACT_ATOMS: atom_id res chain seq x y z
N MET A 1 -1.18 -4.13 24.31
CA MET A 1 -0.49 -2.81 24.25
C MET A 1 -1.54 -1.72 24.13
N ALA A 2 -1.94 -1.11 25.24
CA ALA A 2 -2.92 -0.02 25.26
C ALA A 2 -2.21 1.30 24.93
N TYR A 3 -2.37 1.78 23.69
CA TYR A 3 -1.90 3.10 23.31
C TYR A 3 -2.81 4.16 23.96
N ARG A 4 -2.29 4.90 24.95
CA ARG A 4 -2.99 6.07 25.52
C ARG A 4 -3.07 7.16 24.43
N PHE A 5 -4.28 7.41 23.95
CA PHE A 5 -4.55 8.46 22.95
C PHE A 5 -4.73 9.81 23.65
N ASN A 6 -3.78 10.72 23.44
CA ASN A 6 -4.11 12.14 23.51
C ASN A 6 -4.88 12.47 22.23
N ALA A 7 -6.21 12.59 22.35
CA ALA A 7 -7.07 13.00 21.24
C ALA A 7 -6.62 14.39 20.76
N VAL A 8 -6.12 14.45 19.53
CA VAL A 8 -5.76 15.73 18.90
C VAL A 8 -7.07 16.36 18.43
N LYS A 9 -7.38 17.58 18.88
CA LYS A 9 -8.49 18.34 18.27
C LYS A 9 -8.15 18.62 16.80
N LEU A 10 -8.82 17.91 15.89
CA LEU A 10 -8.76 18.14 14.46
C LEU A 10 -9.79 19.19 14.06
N SER A 11 -9.33 20.29 13.45
CA SER A 11 -10.24 21.23 12.79
C SER A 11 -10.71 20.67 11.44
N ALA A 12 -11.77 21.26 10.86
CA ALA A 12 -12.19 20.93 9.50
C ALA A 12 -11.06 21.09 8.46
N GLY A 13 -10.23 22.14 8.62
CA GLY A 13 -9.04 22.36 7.80
C GLY A 13 -7.97 21.28 7.99
N ASP A 14 -7.74 20.83 9.22
CA ASP A 14 -6.80 19.73 9.51
C ASP A 14 -7.26 18.43 8.84
N MET A 15 -8.57 18.11 8.89
CA MET A 15 -9.14 16.93 8.22
C MET A 15 -9.00 16.97 6.70
N VAL A 16 -9.15 18.15 6.08
CA VAL A 16 -8.91 18.33 4.64
C VAL A 16 -7.44 18.05 4.30
N LYS A 17 -6.50 18.59 5.09
CA LYS A 17 -5.06 18.36 4.89
C LYS A 17 -4.66 16.90 5.09
N ILE A 18 -5.29 16.20 6.05
CA ILE A 18 -5.07 14.76 6.26
C ILE A 18 -5.58 13.94 5.07
N ARG A 19 -6.71 14.32 4.45
CA ARG A 19 -7.16 13.71 3.19
C ARG A 19 -6.18 13.99 2.05
N GLN A 20 -5.70 15.22 1.91
CA GLN A 20 -4.67 15.53 0.92
C GLN A 20 -3.40 14.71 1.13
N ALA A 21 -3.00 14.45 2.38
CA ALA A 21 -1.87 13.58 2.67
C ALA A 21 -2.09 12.14 2.16
N LYS A 22 -3.29 11.59 2.33
CA LYS A 22 -3.67 10.28 1.78
C LYS A 22 -3.55 10.27 0.25
N ASP A 23 -4.07 11.29 -0.41
CA ASP A 23 -4.07 11.38 -1.87
C ASP A 23 -2.63 11.49 -2.41
N LEU A 24 -1.79 12.31 -1.78
CA LEU A 24 -0.36 12.41 -2.12
C LEU A 24 0.36 11.07 -1.96
N MET A 25 0.13 10.35 -0.86
CA MET A 25 0.73 9.03 -0.64
C MET A 25 0.25 7.98 -1.64
N THR A 26 -0.98 8.12 -2.14
CA THR A 26 -1.56 7.22 -3.16
C THR A 26 -1.08 7.55 -4.57
N ASN A 27 -0.72 8.80 -4.84
CA ASN A 27 -0.18 9.21 -6.13
C ASN A 27 1.34 8.97 -6.22
N MET A 28 2.06 9.10 -5.10
CA MET A 28 3.53 8.96 -5.04
C MET A 28 3.94 7.61 -4.42
N MET A 29 3.22 6.53 -4.74
CA MET A 29 3.44 5.24 -4.06
C MET A 29 4.81 4.63 -4.36
N GLU A 30 5.40 4.90 -5.52
CA GLU A 30 6.70 4.34 -5.91
C GLU A 30 7.84 4.98 -5.12
N ASP A 31 7.86 6.32 -5.07
CA ASP A 31 8.81 7.12 -4.28
C ASP A 31 8.05 8.05 -3.32
N PRO A 32 7.65 7.54 -2.14
CA PRO A 32 6.82 8.28 -1.21
C PRO A 32 7.65 9.33 -0.46
N PRO A 33 7.10 10.53 -0.22
CA PRO A 33 7.77 11.52 0.61
C PRO A 33 7.97 10.97 2.03
N THR A 34 9.06 11.39 2.68
CA THR A 34 9.22 11.17 4.12
C THR A 34 8.10 11.85 4.88
N LEU A 35 7.82 11.38 6.09
CA LEU A 35 6.75 11.96 6.91
C LEU A 35 6.95 13.46 7.19
N LEU A 36 8.22 13.91 7.27
CA LEU A 36 8.58 15.32 7.41
C LEU A 36 8.32 16.12 6.14
N GLN A 37 8.59 15.56 4.96
CA GLN A 37 8.26 16.20 3.69
C GLN A 37 6.74 16.27 3.51
N LEU A 38 6.03 15.18 3.79
CA LEU A 38 4.57 15.13 3.70
C LEU A 38 3.90 16.17 4.62
N SER A 39 4.38 16.30 5.85
CA SER A 39 3.85 17.28 6.81
C SER A 39 4.07 18.72 6.33
N ARG A 40 5.24 19.01 5.75
CA ARG A 40 5.54 20.30 5.10
C ARG A 40 4.65 20.57 3.89
N MET A 41 4.44 19.57 3.02
CA MET A 41 3.63 19.70 1.81
C MET A 41 2.17 20.07 2.11
N ILE A 42 1.58 19.47 3.15
CA ILE A 42 0.19 19.71 3.53
C ILE A 42 0.03 20.85 4.54
N GLY A 43 1.13 21.41 5.07
CA GLY A 43 1.09 22.45 6.10
C GLY A 43 0.48 21.98 7.42
N LEU A 44 0.85 20.78 7.88
CA LEU A 44 0.57 20.25 9.23
C LEU A 44 1.87 19.88 9.93
N ASN A 45 1.90 19.91 11.26
CA ASN A 45 3.01 19.29 11.99
C ASN A 45 2.91 17.75 11.94
N ASP A 46 4.03 17.07 12.13
CA ASP A 46 4.12 15.61 12.02
C ASP A 46 3.28 14.89 13.10
N PHE A 47 3.17 15.48 14.30
CA PHE A 47 2.36 14.92 15.38
C PHE A 47 0.87 14.88 15.03
N LYS A 48 0.30 15.99 14.55
CA LYS A 48 -1.08 16.12 14.08
C LYS A 48 -1.33 15.21 12.88
N LEU A 49 -0.37 15.12 11.95
CA LEU A 49 -0.48 14.20 10.82
C LEU A 49 -0.57 12.74 11.30
N LYS A 50 0.34 12.28 12.16
CA LYS A 50 0.34 10.90 12.67
C LYS A 50 -0.95 10.57 13.41
N GLN A 51 -1.35 11.43 14.34
CA GLN A 51 -2.54 11.19 15.18
C GLN A 51 -3.81 11.31 14.35
N GLY A 52 -3.94 12.38 13.57
CA GLY A 52 -5.13 12.63 12.78
C GLY A 52 -5.32 11.60 11.66
N PHE A 53 -4.23 11.13 11.03
CA PHE A 53 -4.32 10.06 10.03
C PHE A 53 -4.81 8.76 10.68
N LYS A 54 -4.34 8.43 11.89
CA LYS A 54 -4.80 7.25 12.63
C LYS A 54 -6.23 7.39 13.12
N GLU A 55 -6.65 8.56 13.55
CA GLU A 55 -8.02 8.83 13.97
C GLU A 55 -8.99 8.77 12.79
N MET A 56 -8.61 9.29 11.62
CA MET A 56 -9.45 9.28 10.42
C MET A 56 -9.48 7.95 9.66
N PHE A 57 -8.35 7.23 9.61
CA PHE A 57 -8.19 6.03 8.77
C PHE A 57 -7.88 4.75 9.56
N GLY A 58 -7.80 4.83 10.89
CA GLY A 58 -7.55 3.67 11.76
C GLY A 58 -6.11 3.13 11.71
N THR A 59 -5.22 3.72 10.91
CA THR A 59 -3.88 3.19 10.65
C THR A 59 -2.83 4.30 10.54
N THR A 60 -1.55 3.96 10.45
CA THR A 60 -0.49 4.96 10.22
C THR A 60 -0.32 5.23 8.73
N VAL A 61 0.26 6.38 8.39
CA VAL A 61 0.54 6.80 7.00
C VAL A 61 1.32 5.71 6.23
N PHE A 62 2.37 5.16 6.84
CA PHE A 62 3.20 4.13 6.20
C PHE A 62 2.52 2.76 6.16
N ALA A 63 1.73 2.41 7.17
CA ALA A 63 0.94 1.18 7.13
C ALA A 63 -0.09 1.26 6.00
N PHE A 64 -0.77 2.40 5.84
CA PHE A 64 -1.69 2.65 4.73
C PHE A 64 -0.99 2.56 3.36
N LEU A 65 0.17 3.20 3.20
CA LEU A 65 0.96 3.08 1.97
C LEU A 65 1.27 1.61 1.66
N ARG A 66 1.74 0.86 2.66
CA ARG A 66 2.03 -0.57 2.52
C ARG A 66 0.80 -1.35 2.06
N GLU A 67 -0.37 -1.07 2.62
CA GLU A 67 -1.62 -1.72 2.22
C GLU A 67 -1.95 -1.49 0.74
N ILE A 68 -1.84 -0.24 0.25
CA ILE A 68 -2.12 0.07 -1.15
C ILE A 68 -1.08 -0.57 -2.08
N ARG A 69 0.21 -0.52 -1.73
CA ARG A 69 1.28 -1.14 -2.51
C ARG A 69 1.03 -2.64 -2.70
N LEU A 70 0.64 -3.33 -1.62
CA LEU A 70 0.32 -4.76 -1.68
C LEU A 70 -0.97 -5.05 -2.47
N GLU A 71 -1.93 -4.13 -2.48
CA GLU A 71 -3.15 -4.25 -3.29
C GLU A 71 -2.84 -4.09 -4.78
N LYS A 72 -2.04 -3.08 -5.15
CA LYS A 72 -1.54 -2.92 -6.53
C LYS A 72 -0.74 -4.15 -6.96
N ALA A 73 0.16 -4.64 -6.10
CA ALA A 73 0.96 -5.83 -6.38
C ALA A 73 0.11 -7.08 -6.61
N TYR A 74 -0.95 -7.28 -5.81
CA TYR A 74 -1.86 -8.39 -5.98
C TYR A 74 -2.49 -8.40 -7.37
N ARG A 75 -2.99 -7.23 -7.82
CA ARG A 75 -3.61 -7.09 -9.15
C ARG A 75 -2.60 -7.37 -10.27
N LEU A 76 -1.38 -6.85 -10.17
CA LEU A 76 -0.32 -7.08 -11.16
C LEU A 76 0.07 -8.56 -11.25
N LEU A 77 0.25 -9.24 -10.11
CA LEU A 77 0.56 -10.67 -10.08
C LEU A 77 -0.61 -11.53 -10.58
N GLN A 78 -1.85 -11.07 -10.40
CA GLN A 78 -3.05 -11.75 -10.89
C GLN A 78 -3.19 -11.64 -12.41
N GLN A 79 -2.83 -10.49 -13.00
CA GLN A 79 -2.83 -10.28 -14.45
C GLN A 79 -1.77 -11.13 -15.16
N GLY A 80 -0.68 -11.47 -14.48
CA GLY A 80 0.39 -12.30 -15.03
C GLY A 80 1.41 -11.52 -15.87
N ASP A 81 1.29 -10.19 -15.92
CA ASP A 81 2.16 -9.31 -16.74
C ASP A 81 3.58 -9.18 -16.18
N MET A 82 3.78 -9.43 -14.89
CA MET A 82 5.05 -9.21 -14.19
C MET A 82 5.37 -10.35 -13.23
N ASN A 83 6.65 -10.68 -13.10
CA ASN A 83 7.09 -11.63 -12.09
C ASN A 83 7.13 -10.99 -10.68
N VAL A 84 7.37 -11.81 -9.65
CA VAL A 84 7.38 -11.37 -8.24
C VAL A 84 8.39 -10.25 -7.99
N THR A 85 9.58 -10.34 -8.59
CA THR A 85 10.66 -9.36 -8.42
C THR A 85 10.30 -8.03 -9.09
N GLU A 86 9.87 -8.09 -10.35
CA GLU A 86 9.43 -6.91 -11.11
C GLU A 86 8.27 -6.20 -10.42
N THR A 87 7.27 -6.96 -9.96
CA THR A 87 6.14 -6.39 -9.23
C THR A 87 6.60 -5.71 -7.95
N SER A 88 7.52 -6.32 -7.20
CA SER A 88 8.02 -5.73 -5.96
C SER A 88 8.67 -4.36 -6.19
N LEU A 89 9.46 -4.22 -7.26
CA LEU A 89 10.09 -2.96 -7.65
C LEU A 89 9.05 -1.95 -8.12
N ALA A 90 8.11 -2.37 -8.95
CA ALA A 90 7.05 -1.51 -9.52
C ALA A 90 6.07 -0.97 -8.47
N VAL A 91 5.93 -1.63 -7.32
CA VAL A 91 5.14 -1.11 -6.19
C VAL A 91 5.99 -0.41 -5.12
N GLY A 92 7.27 -0.15 -5.39
CA GLY A 92 8.13 0.67 -4.54
C GLY A 92 8.79 -0.07 -3.37
N TYR A 93 8.98 -1.40 -3.46
CA TYR A 93 9.84 -2.13 -2.54
C TYR A 93 11.25 -2.26 -3.11
N SER A 94 12.25 -1.79 -2.35
CA SER A 94 13.67 -1.98 -2.71
C SER A 94 14.20 -3.38 -2.40
N ASN A 95 13.48 -4.16 -1.57
CA ASN A 95 13.85 -5.51 -1.17
C ASN A 95 12.69 -6.50 -1.42
N PRO A 96 12.82 -7.41 -2.40
CA PRO A 96 11.81 -8.42 -2.71
C PRO A 96 11.46 -9.38 -1.55
N SER A 97 12.39 -9.61 -0.63
CA SER A 97 12.15 -10.46 0.55
C SER A 97 11.16 -9.81 1.51
N HIS A 98 11.35 -8.51 1.81
CA HIS A 98 10.41 -7.76 2.64
C HIS A 98 9.04 -7.61 1.98
N PHE A 99 9.01 -7.45 0.65
CA PHE A 99 7.77 -7.51 -0.11
C PHE A 99 7.06 -8.86 0.10
N SER A 100 7.78 -9.96 -0.07
CA SER A 100 7.21 -11.31 0.04
C SER A 100 6.67 -11.62 1.43
N GLU A 101 7.36 -11.17 2.47
CA GLU A 101 6.89 -11.27 3.86
C GLU A 101 5.63 -10.45 4.09
N ALA A 102 5.59 -9.20 3.63
CA ALA A 102 4.44 -8.32 3.78
C ALA A 102 3.23 -8.84 2.99
N PHE A 103 3.44 -9.34 1.77
CA PHE A 103 2.42 -9.95 0.94
C PHE A 103 1.84 -11.20 1.60
N ARG A 104 2.69 -12.09 2.11
CA ARG A 104 2.26 -13.28 2.85
C ARG A 104 1.52 -12.92 4.14
N SER A 105 1.98 -11.90 4.86
CA SER A 105 1.32 -11.42 6.07
C SER A 105 -0.10 -10.92 5.80
N LYS A 106 -0.32 -10.24 4.67
CA LYS A 106 -1.62 -9.71 4.26
C LYS A 106 -2.56 -10.77 3.66
N TYR A 107 -2.06 -11.59 2.74
CA TYR A 107 -2.89 -12.51 1.93
C TYR A 107 -2.78 -13.99 2.34
N GLY A 108 -1.94 -14.32 3.32
CA GLY A 108 -1.75 -15.69 3.80
C GLY A 108 -0.93 -16.60 2.86
N ILE A 109 -0.59 -16.13 1.65
CA ILE A 109 0.09 -16.91 0.62
C ILE A 109 1.37 -16.20 0.15
N ASN A 110 2.41 -16.96 -0.17
CA ASN A 110 3.62 -16.40 -0.76
C ASN A 110 3.35 -15.93 -2.20
N PRO A 111 3.86 -14.76 -2.63
CA PRO A 111 3.59 -14.22 -3.97
C PRO A 111 4.03 -15.17 -5.10
N GLY A 112 5.13 -15.92 -4.93
CA GLY A 112 5.56 -16.91 -5.93
C GLY A 112 4.61 -18.10 -6.06
N VAL A 113 3.98 -18.52 -4.95
CA VAL A 113 2.92 -19.56 -4.98
C VAL A 113 1.65 -19.00 -5.60
N PHE A 114 1.31 -17.74 -5.31
CA PHE A 114 0.16 -17.04 -5.86
C PHE A 114 0.25 -16.95 -7.40
N VAL A 115 1.38 -16.51 -7.95
CA VAL A 115 1.61 -16.44 -9.40
C VAL A 115 1.48 -17.82 -10.05
N ARG A 116 2.08 -18.87 -9.49
CA ARG A 116 1.93 -20.24 -10.02
C ARG A 116 0.48 -20.74 -9.97
N SER A 117 -0.33 -20.21 -9.06
CA SER A 117 -1.75 -20.57 -8.96
C SER A 117 -2.59 -19.82 -9.99
N CYS A 118 -2.31 -18.54 -10.25
CA CYS A 118 -2.94 -17.78 -11.33
C CYS A 118 -2.54 -18.27 -12.72
N ALA A 119 -1.25 -18.54 -12.95
CA ALA A 119 -0.75 -19.02 -14.25
C ALA A 119 -1.37 -20.36 -14.67
N ARG A 120 -1.69 -21.24 -13.70
CA ARG A 120 -2.39 -22.50 -13.97
C ARG A 120 -3.83 -22.33 -14.43
N TYR A 121 -4.49 -21.21 -14.10
CA TYR A 121 -5.85 -20.92 -14.55
C TYR A 121 -5.90 -20.35 -15.98
N VAL A 122 -4.87 -19.61 -16.40
CA VAL A 122 -4.85 -18.99 -17.73
C VAL A 122 -4.67 -20.04 -18.84
N SER A 123 -3.88 -21.10 -18.60
CA SER A 123 -3.70 -22.19 -19.58
C SER A 123 -4.95 -23.02 -19.87
N GLU A 124 -6.00 -22.95 -19.03
CA GLU A 124 -7.29 -23.61 -19.31
C GLU A 124 -8.25 -22.73 -20.12
N ALA A 125 -8.07 -21.40 -20.10
CA ALA A 125 -8.92 -20.46 -20.83
C ALA A 125 -8.57 -20.41 -22.33
N ASP A 126 -7.30 -20.62 -22.69
CA ASP A 126 -6.85 -20.63 -24.09
C ASP A 126 -7.16 -21.94 -24.83
N ALA A 127 -7.57 -23.00 -24.12
CA ALA A 127 -8.01 -24.26 -24.73
C ALA A 127 -9.47 -24.25 -25.21
N ASN A 128 -10.23 -23.19 -24.92
CA ASN A 128 -11.66 -23.07 -25.26
C ASN A 128 -11.96 -21.96 -26.29
N HIS A 129 -10.96 -21.43 -26.98
CA HIS A 129 -11.18 -20.57 -28.16
C HIS A 129 -10.72 -21.29 -29.43
N THR A 130 -11.56 -22.23 -29.88
CA THR A 130 -11.48 -22.86 -31.20
C THR A 130 -12.10 -21.92 -32.26
N PRO A 131 -11.52 -21.87 -33.46
CA PRO A 131 -12.32 -22.10 -34.67
C PRO A 131 -12.15 -23.52 -35.22
#